data_AF-A0A9X3SG42-F1
#
_entry.id   AF-A0A9X3SG42-F1
#
_cell.length_a   1.000
_cell.length_b   1.000
_cell.length_c   1.000
_cell.angle_alpha   90.00
_cell.angle_beta   90.00
_cell.angle_gamma   90.00
#
_symmetry.space_group_name_H-M   'P 1'
#
loop_
_entity.id
_entity.type
_entity.pdbx_description
1 polymer ?
#
loop_
_entity_poly.entity_id
_entity_poly.type
_entity_poly.pdbx_seq_one_letter_code
_entity_poly.pdbx_strand_id
1 'polypeptide(L)'
;MLLGAAWAVWHLPLFFLTGTGQHETGLLTWEGALFFGTLPPLTYIMLFAYEHLAGGVWSAVLVHAAWNATDALVPEVGGTGQLLRSAFTLALAVAVGVYWYARRRNASAEASPAPVAGAAT
;
A
#
# COMPACT_ATOMS: atom_id res chain seq x y z
N MET A 1 -8.07 -1.42 -3.98
CA MET A 1 -8.57 -0.29 -3.17
C MET A 1 -9.73 -0.70 -2.27
N LEU A 2 -10.75 -1.39 -2.77
CA LEU A 2 -11.82 -1.95 -1.92
C LEU A 2 -11.28 -2.83 -0.79
N LEU A 3 -10.29 -3.67 -1.07
CA LEU A 3 -9.64 -4.48 -0.03
C LEU A 3 -9.02 -3.64 1.10
N GLY A 4 -8.33 -2.54 0.76
CA GLY A 4 -7.74 -1.64 1.76
C GLY A 4 -8.79 -0.94 2.61
N ALA A 5 -9.92 -0.57 2.02
CA ALA A 5 -11.06 0.02 2.74
C ALA A 5 -11.75 -1.02 3.64
N ALA A 6 -12.00 -2.23 3.15
CA ALA A 6 -12.56 -3.33 3.94
C ALA A 6 -11.64 -3.70 5.10
N TRP A 7 -10.33 -3.72 4.86
CA TRP A 7 -9.33 -3.99 5.87
C TRP A 7 -9.25 -2.87 6.91
N ALA A 8 -9.38 -1.60 6.51
CA ALA A 8 -9.52 -0.48 7.44
C ALA A 8 -10.73 -0.67 8.36
N VAL A 9 -11.92 -0.92 7.80
CA VAL A 9 -13.13 -1.15 8.61
C VAL A 9 -12.97 -2.35 9.56
N TRP A 10 -12.26 -3.40 9.14
CA TRP A 10 -12.00 -4.57 9.98
C TRP A 10 -11.18 -4.24 11.25
N HIS A 11 -10.36 -3.19 11.26
CA HIS A 11 -9.60 -2.78 12.45
C HIS A 11 -10.38 -1.90 13.43
N LEU A 12 -11.55 -1.35 13.05
CA LEU A 12 -12.31 -0.47 13.94
C LEU A 12 -12.54 -1.07 15.34
N PRO A 13 -12.94 -2.35 15.49
CA PRO A 13 -13.18 -2.93 16.80
C PRO A 13 -11.97 -2.85 17.75
N LEU A 14 -10.73 -2.90 17.24
CA LEU A 14 -9.52 -2.86 18.06
C LEU A 14 -9.40 -1.54 18.81
N PHE A 15 -9.83 -0.42 18.22
CA PHE A 15 -9.79 0.89 18.88
C PHE A 15 -10.71 0.99 20.12
N PHE A 16 -11.65 0.06 20.28
CA PHE A 16 -12.55 -0.01 21.44
C PHE A 16 -12.14 -1.09 22.47
N LEU A 17 -11.14 -1.92 22.16
CA LEU A 17 -10.69 -3.02 23.01
C LEU A 17 -9.45 -2.63 23.81
N THR A 18 -9.61 -2.54 25.13
CA THR A 18 -8.52 -2.23 26.06
C THR A 18 -7.40 -3.28 25.96
N GLY A 19 -6.15 -2.82 26.08
CA GLY A 19 -4.96 -3.67 25.95
C GLY A 19 -4.48 -3.90 24.51
N THR A 20 -5.11 -3.27 23.52
CA THR A 20 -4.59 -3.22 22.15
C THR A 20 -3.82 -1.91 21.90
N GLY A 21 -2.79 -1.95 21.04
CA GLY A 21 -2.06 -0.73 20.66
C GLY A 21 -2.94 0.29 19.95
N GLN A 22 -3.97 -0.16 19.21
CA GLN A 22 -4.94 0.71 18.55
C GLN A 22 -5.83 1.46 19.55
N HIS A 23 -6.25 0.82 20.64
CA HIS A 23 -6.99 1.50 21.71
C HIS A 23 -6.13 2.59 22.37
N GLU A 24 -4.85 2.33 22.62
CA GLU A 24 -3.91 3.33 23.16
C GLU A 24 -3.66 4.48 22.18
N THR A 25 -3.63 4.18 20.87
CA THR A 25 -3.52 5.17 19.80
C THR A 25 -4.74 6.10 19.75
N GLY A 26 -5.94 5.54 19.94
CA GLY A 26 -7.21 6.26 19.86
C GLY A 26 -7.72 6.45 18.43
N LEU A 27 -9.04 6.33 18.24
CA LEU A 27 -9.69 6.38 16.92
C LEU A 27 -9.72 7.78 16.31
N LEU A 28 -9.93 8.80 17.16
CA LEU A 28 -10.13 10.19 16.76
C LEU A 28 -8.88 11.04 16.97
N THR A 29 -7.72 10.41 17.04
CA THR A 29 -6.42 11.07 17.17
C THR A 29 -5.76 11.24 15.80
N TRP A 30 -4.71 12.06 15.77
CA TRP A 30 -3.89 12.22 14.56
C TRP A 30 -3.24 10.89 14.17
N GLU A 31 -2.78 10.15 15.17
CA GLU A 31 -2.15 8.85 15.03
C GLU A 31 -3.11 7.79 14.49
N GLY A 32 -4.36 7.79 14.97
CA GLY A 32 -5.43 6.96 14.44
C GLY A 32 -5.71 7.26 12.96
N ALA A 33 -5.75 8.55 12.59
CA ALA A 33 -5.92 8.95 11.19
C ALA A 33 -4.75 8.48 10.29
N LEU A 34 -3.51 8.59 10.78
CA LEU A 34 -2.32 8.08 10.08
C LEU A 34 -2.35 6.55 9.92
N PHE A 35 -2.80 5.82 10.94
CA PHE A 35 -2.99 4.38 10.87
C PHE A 35 -3.92 4.00 9.71
N PHE A 36 -5.14 4.58 9.66
CA PHE A 36 -6.08 4.31 8.57
C PHE A 36 -5.57 4.78 7.21
N GLY A 37 -4.90 5.93 7.14
CA GLY A 37 -4.29 6.44 5.91
C GLY A 37 -3.20 5.54 5.34
N THR A 38 -2.54 4.74 6.18
CA THR A 38 -1.46 3.83 5.78
C THR A 38 -1.97 2.51 5.19
N LEU A 39 -3.17 2.06 5.54
CA LEU A 39 -3.70 0.76 5.10
C LEU A 39 -3.90 0.65 3.58
N PRO A 40 -4.47 1.64 2.86
CA PRO A 40 -4.61 1.54 1.41
C PRO A 40 -3.26 1.50 0.65
N PRO A 41 -2.28 2.38 0.94
CA PRO A 41 -0.93 2.27 0.37
C PRO A 41 -0.27 0.91 0.64
N LEU A 42 -0.34 0.40 1.87
CA LEU A 42 0.23 -0.89 2.23
C LEU A 42 -0.41 -2.05 1.45
N THR A 43 -1.75 -2.03 1.34
CA THR A 43 -2.49 -3.03 0.54
C THR A 43 -2.07 -3.00 -0.93
N TYR A 44 -1.77 -1.81 -1.47
CA TYR A 44 -1.30 -1.66 -2.85
C TYR A 44 0.10 -2.24 -3.06
N ILE A 45 1.00 -2.04 -2.09
CA ILE A 45 2.34 -2.64 -2.11
C ILE A 45 2.25 -4.17 -2.03
N MET A 46 1.37 -4.72 -1.19
CA MET A 46 1.11 -6.15 -1.12
C MET A 46 0.58 -6.69 -2.45
N LEU A 47 -0.34 -5.98 -3.11
CA LEU A 47 -0.84 -6.34 -4.44
C LEU A 47 0.30 -6.35 -5.48
N PHE A 48 1.22 -5.39 -5.40
CA PHE A 48 2.39 -5.38 -6.26
C PHE A 48 3.29 -6.59 -6.04
N ALA A 49 3.58 -6.95 -4.78
CA ALA A 49 4.35 -8.15 -4.47
C ALA A 49 3.64 -9.44 -4.90
N TYR A 50 2.31 -9.48 -4.83
CA TYR A 50 1.47 -10.59 -5.23
C TYR A 50 1.49 -10.80 -6.76
N GLU A 51 1.12 -9.78 -7.53
CA GLU A 51 0.94 -9.85 -8.98
C GLU A 51 2.27 -9.68 -9.73
N HIS A 52 3.00 -8.62 -9.40
CA HIS A 52 4.10 -8.16 -10.25
C HIS A 52 5.38 -8.95 -10.05
N LEU A 53 5.68 -9.28 -8.80
CA LEU A 53 6.85 -10.09 -8.45
C LEU A 53 6.56 -11.60 -8.55
N ALA A 54 5.38 -11.98 -9.06
CA ALA A 54 4.91 -13.36 -9.19
C ALA A 54 5.00 -14.18 -7.88
N GLY A 55 4.87 -13.50 -6.73
CA GLY A 55 4.99 -14.13 -5.42
C GLY A 55 3.72 -14.83 -4.94
N GLY A 56 2.57 -14.55 -5.57
CA GLY A 56 1.28 -15.11 -5.19
C GLY A 56 0.90 -14.79 -3.74
N VAL A 57 0.03 -15.61 -3.13
CA VAL A 57 -0.49 -15.35 -1.77
C VAL A 57 0.65 -15.27 -0.74
N TRP A 58 1.71 -16.06 -0.91
CA TRP A 58 2.83 -16.12 0.04
C TRP A 58 3.59 -14.80 0.16
N SER A 59 3.77 -14.03 -0.92
CA SER A 59 4.44 -12.74 -0.80
C SER A 59 3.61 -11.73 -0.01
N ALA A 60 2.28 -11.73 -0.17
CA ALA A 60 1.39 -10.89 0.62
C ALA A 60 1.42 -11.30 2.11
N VAL A 61 1.42 -12.61 2.40
CA VAL A 61 1.58 -13.14 3.77
C VAL A 61 2.90 -12.69 4.39
N LEU A 62 4.01 -12.78 3.65
CA LEU A 62 5.33 -12.38 4.15
C LEU A 62 5.42 -10.88 4.42
N VAL A 63 4.90 -10.03 3.52
CA VAL A 63 4.85 -8.57 3.73
C VAL A 63 4.01 -8.23 4.96
N HIS A 64 2.85 -8.89 5.13
CA HIS A 64 1.97 -8.68 6.28
C HIS A 64 2.63 -9.14 7.59
N ALA A 65 3.25 -10.33 7.60
CA ALA A 65 3.97 -10.82 8.76
C ALA A 65 5.15 -9.91 9.13
N ALA A 66 5.92 -9.45 8.14
CA ALA A 66 7.02 -8.52 8.36
C ALA A 66 6.55 -7.17 8.91
N TRP A 67 5.41 -6.65 8.43
CA TRP A 67 4.79 -5.44 8.97
C TRP A 67 4.46 -5.60 10.45
N ASN A 68 3.72 -6.66 10.81
CA ASN A 68 3.31 -6.90 12.20
C ASN A 68 4.52 -7.17 13.12
N ALA A 69 5.51 -7.92 12.64
CA ALA A 69 6.73 -8.16 13.40
C ALA A 69 7.51 -6.86 13.64
N THR A 70 7.59 -5.98 12.64
CA THR A 70 8.25 -4.68 12.80
C THR A 70 7.51 -3.81 13.80
N ASP A 71 6.18 -3.76 13.73
CA ASP A 71 5.35 -2.98 14.66
C ASP A 71 5.50 -3.47 16.12
N ALA A 72 5.61 -4.78 16.32
CA ALA A 72 5.80 -5.39 17.63
C ALA A 72 7.23 -5.24 18.19
N LEU A 73 8.25 -5.29 17.31
CA LEU A 73 9.66 -5.32 17.73
C LEU A 73 10.33 -3.95 17.71
N VAL A 74 9.81 -3.02 16.91
CA VAL A 74 10.38 -1.67 16.70
C VAL A 74 9.30 -0.65 17.03
N PRO A 75 9.14 -0.29 18.32
CA PRO A 75 8.12 0.67 18.72
C PRO A 75 8.38 2.03 18.08
N GLU A 76 7.29 2.67 17.66
CA GLU A 76 7.36 4.00 17.06
C GLU A 76 7.77 5.06 18.09
N VAL A 77 8.62 5.99 17.67
CA VAL A 77 9.05 7.12 18.51
C VAL A 77 8.04 8.26 18.36
N GLY A 78 6.88 8.11 19.00
CA GLY A 78 5.79 9.09 18.99
C GLY A 78 5.19 9.36 17.59
N GLY A 79 4.35 10.39 17.49
CA GLY A 79 3.62 10.70 16.24
C GLY A 79 4.51 11.04 15.04
N THR A 80 5.74 11.52 15.25
CA THR A 80 6.71 11.77 14.16
C THR A 80 7.16 10.47 13.51
N GLY A 81 7.41 9.42 14.31
CA GLY A 81 7.76 8.09 13.79
C GLY A 81 6.66 7.53 12.91
N GLN A 82 5.41 7.64 13.36
CA GLN A 82 4.24 7.19 12.60
C GLN A 82 4.09 7.92 11.28
N LEU A 83 4.25 9.25 11.32
CA LEU A 83 4.16 10.09 10.13
C LEU A 83 5.22 9.69 9.10
N LEU A 84 6.47 9.50 9.53
CA LEU A 84 7.56 9.09 8.64
C LEU A 84 7.29 7.73 8.00
N ARG A 85 6.82 6.74 8.78
CA ARG A 85 6.44 5.43 8.24
C ARG A 85 5.28 5.53 7.25
N SER A 86 4.26 6.30 7.59
CA SER A 86 3.08 6.51 6.74
C SER A 86 3.48 7.19 5.42
N ALA A 87 4.31 8.24 5.49
CA ALA A 87 4.83 8.95 4.34
C ALA A 87 5.71 8.07 3.47
N PHE A 88 6.59 7.26 4.06
CA PHE A 88 7.42 6.31 3.32
C PHE A 88 6.58 5.24 2.61
N THR A 89 5.58 4.69 3.30
CA THR A 89 4.67 3.68 2.72
C THR A 89 3.88 4.27 1.56
N LEU A 90 3.38 5.51 1.71
CA LEU A 90 2.73 6.24 0.63
C LEU A 90 3.67 6.50 -0.55
N ALA A 91 4.88 6.99 -0.30
CA ALA A 91 5.88 7.26 -1.33
C ALA A 91 6.23 6.00 -2.12
N LEU A 92 6.40 4.86 -1.43
CA LEU A 92 6.65 3.57 -2.08
C LEU A 92 5.45 3.12 -2.93
N ALA A 93 4.22 3.25 -2.42
CA ALA A 93 3.02 2.94 -3.19
C ALA A 93 2.89 3.82 -4.46
N VAL A 94 3.23 5.11 -4.36
CA VAL A 94 3.26 6.02 -5.51
C VAL A 94 4.34 5.61 -6.50
N ALA A 95 5.56 5.29 -6.04
CA ALA A 95 6.65 4.85 -6.91
C ALA A 95 6.27 3.59 -7.69
N VAL A 96 5.64 2.61 -7.03
CA VAL A 96 5.08 1.41 -7.64
C VAL A 96 4.00 1.75 -8.67
N GLY A 97 3.09 2.67 -8.34
CA GLY A 97 2.04 3.13 -9.25
C GLY A 97 2.59 3.80 -10.52
N VAL A 98 3.60 4.67 -10.36
CA VAL A 98 4.31 5.31 -11.47
C VAL A 98 4.99 4.27 -12.35
N TYR A 99 5.66 3.29 -11.73
CA TYR A 99 6.32 2.19 -12.45
C TYR A 99 5.31 1.39 -13.30
N TRP A 100 4.16 1.01 -12.74
CA TRP A 100 3.11 0.30 -13.49
C TRP A 100 2.51 1.15 -14.61
N TYR A 101 2.27 2.43 -14.36
CA TYR A 101 1.74 3.34 -15.37
C TYR A 101 2.71 3.49 -16.55
N ALA A 102 4.01 3.67 -16.27
CA ALA A 102 5.06 3.75 -17.29
C ALA A 102 5.15 2.46 -18.11
N ARG A 103 5.14 1.29 -17.46
CA ARG A 103 5.19 -0.01 -18.14
C ARG A 103 3.99 -0.23 -19.06
N ARG A 104 2.78 0.11 -18.63
CA ARG A 104 1.57 0.00 -19.47
C ARG A 104 1.63 0.92 -20.68
N ARG A 105 2.07 2.17 -20.51
CA ARG A 105 2.25 3.10 -21.63
C ARG A 105 3.23 2.58 -22.67
N ASN A 106 4.37 2.04 -22.24
CA ASN A 106 5.38 1.52 -23.18
C ASN A 106 4.84 0.32 -23.96
N ALA A 107 4.15 -0.61 -23.30
CA ALA A 107 3.51 -1.75 -23.97
C ALA A 107 2.45 -1.31 -25.00
N SER A 108 1.66 -0.27 -24.71
CA SER A 108 0.69 0.27 -25.67
C SER A 108 1.35 0.97 -26.86
N ALA A 109 2.50 1.62 -26.65
CA ALA A 109 3.27 2.24 -27.72
C ALA A 109 3.86 1.18 -28.68
N GLU A 110 4.40 0.08 -28.13
CA GLU A 110 4.92 -1.05 -28.91
C GLU A 110 3.83 -1.78 -29.71
N ALA A 111 2.61 -1.88 -29.16
CA ALA A 111 1.49 -2.55 -29.80
C ALA A 111 0.78 -1.72 -30.89
N SER A 112 1.07 -0.42 -30.98
CA SER A 112 0.46 0.46 -31.98
C SER A 112 1.08 0.19 -33.37
N PRO A 113 0.27 -0.19 -34.39
CA PRO A 113 0.80 -0.45 -35.73
C PRO A 113 1.45 0.82 -36.28
N ALA A 114 2.60 0.66 -36.94
CA ALA A 114 3.29 1.77 -37.61
C ALA A 114 2.32 2.46 -38.59
N PRO A 115 2.33 3.80 -38.68
CA PRO A 115 1.51 4.50 -39.67
C PRO A 115 1.85 3.97 -41.05
N VAL A 116 0.84 3.50 -41.78
CA VAL A 116 0.98 3.01 -43.15
C VAL A 116 1.41 4.19 -44.01
N ALA A 117 2.73 4.33 -44.21
CA ALA A 117 3.30 5.29 -45.13
C ALA A 117 3.03 4.81 -46.56
N GLY A 118 1.92 5.26 -47.16
CA GLY A 118 1.63 5.00 -48.57
C GLY A 118 0.15 4.73 -48.85
N ALA A 119 -0.67 5.78 -48.81
CA ALA A 119 -1.98 5.79 -49.47
C ALA A 119 -2.25 7.21 -50.01
N ALA A 120 -1.34 7.68 -50.86
CA ALA A 120 -1.55 8.87 -51.68
C ALA A 120 -0.77 8.67 -52.98
N THR A 121 -1.41 7.99 -53.93
CA THR A 121 -1.11 8.04 -55.36
C THR A 121 -2.43 8.25 -56.08
#